data_AF-A0A353DGJ9-F1
#
_entry.id   AF-A0A353DGJ9-F1
#
_cell.length_a   1.000
_cell.length_b   1.000
_cell.length_c   1.000
_cell.angle_alpha   90.00
_cell.angle_beta   90.00
_cell.angle_gamma   90.00
#
_symmetry.space_group_name_H-M   'P 1'
#
loop_
_entity.id
_entity.type
_entity.pdbx_description
1 polymer ?
#
loop_
_entity_poly.entity_id
_entity_poly.type
_entity_poly.pdbx_seq_one_letter_code
_entity_poly.pdbx_strand_id
1 'polypeptide(L)' 'MELESRRSLCARLVDAETKKALLKSGGARGSQMKRTTWDLSKFKGKTVSLQIVDQHNEDWGRLTFADFSVEGQLLKD' A
#
# COMPACT_ATOMS: atom_id res chain seq x y z
N MET A 1 -18.87 9.62 6.83
CA MET A 1 -18.22 8.94 5.69
C MET A 1 -16.69 8.85 5.82
N GLU A 2 -16.04 9.74 6.59
CA GLU A 2 -14.57 9.78 6.73
C GLU A 2 -14.00 8.85 7.82
N LEU A 3 -14.84 8.36 8.74
CA LEU A 3 -14.42 7.46 9.82
C LEU A 3 -14.19 6.00 9.37
N GLU A 4 -14.83 5.53 8.29
CA GLU A 4 -14.63 4.15 7.79
C GLU A 4 -13.27 3.97 7.10
N SER A 5 -12.66 5.06 6.61
CA SER A 5 -11.33 5.00 5.96
C SER A 5 -10.17 4.83 6.95
N ARG A 6 -10.42 5.07 8.26
CA ARG A 6 -9.44 4.97 9.36
C ARG A 6 -9.33 3.56 9.98
N ARG A 7 -10.04 2.56 9.45
CA ARG A 7 -10.11 1.20 10.05
C ARG A 7 -9.93 0.10 9.01
N SER A 8 -8.90 0.21 8.15
CA SER A 8 -8.74 -0.75 7.04
C SER A 8 -7.30 -1.14 6.76
N LEU A 9 -7.07 -2.46 6.74
CA LEU A 9 -5.92 -3.10 6.12
C LEU A 9 -5.82 -2.69 4.64
N CYS A 10 -4.70 -2.08 4.25
CA CYS A 10 -4.50 -1.63 2.88
C CYS A 10 -3.02 -1.54 2.47
N ALA A 11 -2.78 -1.60 1.16
CA ALA A 11 -1.54 -1.17 0.53
C ALA A 11 -1.72 0.20 -0.13
N ARG A 12 -0.71 1.05 -0.03
CA ARG A 12 -0.68 2.38 -0.63
C ARG A 12 0.66 2.60 -1.32
N LEU A 13 0.63 3.24 -2.48
CA LEU A 13 1.80 3.89 -3.02
C LEU A 13 1.78 5.34 -2.52
N VAL A 14 2.87 5.80 -1.92
CA VAL A 14 2.99 7.17 -1.42
C VAL A 14 4.16 7.88 -2.08
N ASP A 15 4.03 9.18 -2.22
CA ASP A 15 5.15 10.05 -2.55
C ASP A 15 6.21 10.00 -1.44
N ALA A 16 7.49 9.85 -1.81
CA ALA A 16 8.53 9.58 -0.83
C ALA A 16 8.82 10.78 0.10
N GLU A 17 8.64 12.00 -0.39
CA GLU A 17 8.90 13.22 0.38
C GLU A 17 7.67 13.62 1.20
N THR A 18 6.54 13.84 0.53
CA THR A 18 5.32 14.39 1.14
C THR A 18 4.49 13.35 1.90
N LYS A 19 4.80 12.05 1.73
CA LYS A 19 4.02 10.92 2.24
C LYS A 19 2.55 10.89 1.77
N LYS A 20 2.20 11.71 0.77
CA LYS A 20 0.85 11.76 0.21
C LYS A 20 0.53 10.47 -0.53
N ALA A 21 -0.64 9.89 -0.28
CA ALA A 21 -1.11 8.72 -1.00
C ALA A 21 -1.36 9.04 -2.48
N LEU A 22 -0.73 8.25 -3.36
CA LEU A 22 -0.83 8.33 -4.82
C LEU A 22 -1.76 7.25 -5.38
N LEU A 23 -1.68 6.04 -4.81
CA LEU A 23 -2.55 4.89 -5.11
C LEU A 23 -2.91 4.19 -3.80
N LYS A 24 -4.08 3.56 -3.73
CA LYS A 24 -4.54 2.76 -2.59
C LYS A 24 -5.30 1.54 -3.08
N SER A 25 -5.05 0.40 -2.44
CA SER A 25 -5.83 -0.83 -2.58
C SER A 25 -6.13 -1.39 -1.19
N GLY A 26 -7.35 -1.86 -0.96
CA GLY A 26 -7.81 -2.36 0.35
C GLY A 26 -8.00 -3.87 0.36
N GLY A 27 -7.77 -4.49 1.52
CA GLY A 27 -8.34 -5.79 1.81
C GLY A 27 -9.86 -5.66 1.90
N ALA A 28 -10.60 -6.41 1.08
CA ALA A 28 -12.05 -6.35 1.06
C ALA A 28 -12.63 -6.89 2.38
N ARG A 29 -12.72 -6.04 3.42
CA ARG A 29 -13.33 -6.34 4.74
C ARG A 29 -12.95 -7.71 5.33
N GLY A 30 -11.75 -8.21 5.05
CA GLY A 30 -11.27 -9.53 5.45
C GLY A 30 -9.78 -9.53 5.76
N SER A 31 -9.31 -10.53 6.51
CA SER A 31 -7.95 -10.63 7.07
C SER A 31 -6.82 -10.82 6.06
N GLN A 32 -7.14 -10.94 4.76
CA GLN A 32 -6.16 -11.22 3.72
C GLN A 32 -6.02 -10.05 2.76
N MET A 33 -4.77 -9.64 2.55
CA MET A 33 -4.39 -8.77 1.44
C MET A 33 -4.64 -9.50 0.11
N LYS A 34 -5.35 -8.86 -0.81
CA LYS A 34 -5.46 -9.35 -2.19
C LYS A 34 -4.28 -8.84 -3.01
N ARG A 35 -3.68 -9.72 -3.83
CA ARG A 35 -2.67 -9.30 -4.81
C ARG A 35 -3.25 -8.19 -5.67
N THR A 36 -2.51 -7.09 -5.76
CA THR A 36 -2.89 -5.92 -6.52
C THR A 36 -1.74 -5.57 -7.46
N THR A 37 -2.06 -5.34 -8.73
CA THR A 37 -1.11 -4.86 -9.72
C THR A 37 -1.46 -3.40 -10.06
N TRP A 38 -0.46 -2.54 -10.09
CA TRP A 38 -0.61 -1.14 -10.48
C TRP A 38 0.30 -0.82 -11.66
N ASP A 39 -0.23 -0.09 -12.64
CA ASP A 39 0.62 0.57 -13.64
C ASP A 39 1.25 1.81 -13.02
N LEU A 40 2.59 1.79 -12.91
CA LEU A 40 3.40 2.86 -12.34
C LEU A 40 4.05 3.76 -13.40
N SER A 41 3.74 3.58 -14.69
CA SER A 41 4.33 4.33 -15.80
C SER A 41 4.30 5.85 -15.62
N LYS A 42 3.23 6.38 -15.00
CA LYS A 42 3.05 7.81 -14.68
C LYS A 42 3.96 8.34 -13.58
N PHE A 43 4.70 7.49 -12.88
CA PHE A 43 5.62 7.84 -11.79
C PHE A 43 7.09 7.63 -12.16
N LYS A 44 7.42 7.38 -13.43
CA LYS A 44 8.82 7.30 -13.89
C LYS A 44 9.59 8.55 -13.48
N GLY A 45 10.81 8.34 -12.97
CA GLY A 45 11.68 9.41 -12.48
C GLY A 45 11.26 10.01 -11.13
N LYS A 46 10.26 9.44 -10.44
CA LYS A 46 9.87 9.86 -9.08
C LYS A 46 10.24 8.80 -8.06
N THR A 47 10.71 9.24 -6.90
CA THR A 47 10.88 8.37 -5.74
C THR A 47 9.54 8.19 -5.03
N VAL A 48 9.12 6.94 -4.89
CA VAL A 48 7.86 6.56 -4.22
C VAL A 48 8.15 5.48 -3.18
N SER A 49 7.26 5.33 -2.21
CA SER A 49 7.34 4.27 -1.21
C SER A 49 6.08 3.41 -1.22
N LEU A 50 6.23 2.10 -1.06
CA LEU A 50 5.12 1.21 -0.75
C LEU A 50 4.85 1.27 0.76
N GLN A 51 3.62 1.59 1.14
CA GLN A 51 3.17 1.59 2.52
C GLN A 51 2.10 0.52 2.71
N ILE A 52 2.35 -0.45 3.60
CA ILE A 52 1.32 -1.39 4.05
C ILE A 52 0.83 -0.91 5.40
N VAL A 53 -0.49 -0.74 5.52
CA VAL A 53 -1.13 -0.16 6.70
C VAL A 53 -2.11 -1.18 7.26
N ASP A 54 -1.90 -1.56 8.51
CA ASP A 54 -2.90 -2.23 9.35
C ASP A 54 -3.19 -1.30 10.54
N GLN A 55 -4.46 -1.04 10.81
CA GLN A 55 -4.93 -0.17 11.90
C GLN A 55 -5.90 -0.93 12.82
N HIS A 56 -5.97 -2.26 12.69
CA HIS A 56 -6.72 -3.11 13.61
C HIS A 56 -5.93 -3.26 14.91
N ASN A 57 -6.57 -2.94 16.04
CA ASN A 57 -5.97 -3.00 17.39
C ASN A 57 -6.57 -4.14 18.25
N GLU A 58 -7.36 -5.04 17.64
CA GLU A 58 -8.01 -6.17 18.31
C GLU A 58 -7.21 -7.48 18.07
N ASP A 59 -7.68 -8.60 18.61
CA ASP A 59 -7.02 -9.92 18.55
C ASP A 59 -6.84 -10.50 17.12
N TRP A 60 -7.38 -9.81 16.12
CA TRP A 60 -7.24 -10.08 14.69
C TRP A 60 -6.44 -8.96 14.02
N GLY A 61 -5.31 -9.29 13.36
CA GLY A 61 -4.50 -8.26 12.68
C GLY A 61 -2.99 -8.48 12.69
N ARG A 62 -2.52 -9.70 12.40
CA ARG A 62 -1.10 -9.90 12.06
C ARG A 62 -0.99 -9.89 10.54
N LEU A 63 -0.85 -8.70 9.96
CA LEU A 63 -0.53 -8.53 8.55
C LEU A 63 0.60 -9.50 8.16
N THR A 64 0.35 -10.32 7.15
CA THR A 64 1.37 -11.09 6.48
C THR A 64 1.56 -10.51 5.08
N PHE A 65 2.81 -10.16 4.77
CA PHE A 65 3.21 -9.64 3.46
C PHE A 65 4.19 -10.64 2.85
N ALA A 66 3.69 -11.45 1.93
CA ALA A 66 4.42 -12.61 1.43
C ALA A 66 5.31 -12.30 0.21
N ASP A 67 4.85 -11.41 -0.68
CA ASP A 67 5.52 -11.17 -1.95
C ASP A 67 5.32 -9.74 -2.46
N PHE A 68 6.38 -9.22 -3.07
CA PHE A 68 6.42 -7.94 -3.77
C PHE A 68 7.31 -8.06 -4.98
N SER A 69 6.79 -7.61 -6.13
CA SER A 69 7.55 -7.54 -7.37
C SER A 69 7.33 -6.19 -8.04
N VAL A 70 8.37 -5.75 -8.75
CA VAL A 70 8.34 -4.60 -9.64
C VAL A 70 8.94 -5.04 -10.95
N GLU A 71 8.22 -4.78 -12.03
CA GLU A 71 8.78 -4.88 -13.37
C GLU A 71 9.35 -3.52 -13.74
N GLY A 72 10.67 -3.39 -13.65
CA GLY A 72 11.40 -2.15 -13.89
C GLY A 72 12.70 -2.08 -13.10
N GLN A 73 13.42 -0.96 -13.21
CA GLN A 73 14.64 -0.71 -12.44
C GLN A 73 14.30 0.15 -11.22
N LEU A 74 14.52 -0.41 -10.02
CA LEU A 74 14.59 0.38 -8.80
C LEU A 74 15.92 1.12 -8.81
N LEU A 75 15.86 2.46 -8.89
CA LEU A 75 17.04 3.29 -8.70
C LEU A 75 17.40 3.22 -7.21
N LYS A 76 18.61 2.74 -6.91
CA LYS A 76 19.18 2.90 -5.56
C LYS A 76 19.68 4.33 -5.45
N ASP A 77 19.28 5.01 -4.39
CA ASP A 77 19.97 6.21 -3.91
C ASP A 77 21.40 5.84 -3.45
#